data_AF-A0A661KFJ6-F1
#
_entry.id   AF-A0A661KFJ6-F1
#
_cell.length_a   1.000
_cell.length_b   1.000
_cell.length_c   1.000
_cell.angle_alpha   90.00
_cell.angle_beta   90.00
_cell.angle_gamma   90.00
#
_symmetry.space_group_name_H-M   'P 1'
#
loop_
_entity.id
_entity.type
_entity.pdbx_description
1 polymer ?
#
loop_
_entity_poly.entity_id
_entity_poly.type
_entity_poly.pdbx_seq_one_letter_code
_entity_poly.pdbx_strand_id
1 'polypeptide(L)'
;MLNINITLFIQIANVLILLYILNKILYRPIRTIIKKRKETIDDFTKRIEGLDGEVQAALEKFQAELREARRAGRQKVQVLKEEAFKEEKTLLDEAKKEAERLIASIREKIKEEIGQAREQLRGQIQIFSLQLAEKILGRSVK
;
A
#
# COMPACT_ATOMS: atom_id res chain seq x y z
N MET A 1 -25.11 -79.09 -60.95
CA MET A 1 -23.83 -78.50 -60.48
C MET A 1 -23.96 -77.00 -60.67
N LEU A 2 -23.92 -76.20 -59.59
CA LEU A 2 -24.18 -74.75 -59.53
C LEU A 2 -25.00 -74.17 -60.71
N ASN A 3 -26.32 -74.35 -60.65
CA ASN A 3 -27.24 -73.69 -61.58
C ASN A 3 -27.33 -72.21 -61.21
N ILE A 4 -26.78 -71.33 -62.05
CA ILE A 4 -26.95 -69.88 -61.92
C ILE A 4 -28.40 -69.57 -62.27
N ASN A 5 -29.24 -69.53 -61.23
CA ASN A 5 -30.66 -69.20 -61.31
C ASN A 5 -30.92 -67.78 -60.79
N ILE A 6 -32.05 -67.19 -61.18
CA ILE A 6 -32.54 -65.89 -60.66
C ILE A 6 -32.52 -65.81 -59.13
N THR A 7 -32.73 -66.94 -58.44
CA THR A 7 -32.66 -67.05 -56.98
C THR A 7 -31.30 -66.63 -56.40
N LEU A 8 -30.19 -66.87 -57.12
CA LEU A 8 -28.85 -66.47 -56.69
C LEU A 8 -28.70 -64.93 -56.71
N PHE A 9 -29.25 -64.27 -57.74
CA PHE A 9 -29.29 -62.81 -57.81
C PHE A 9 -30.16 -62.20 -56.71
N ILE A 10 -31.31 -62.82 -56.41
CA ILE A 10 -32.19 -62.40 -55.31
C ILE A 10 -31.47 -62.56 -53.95
N GLN A 11 -30.71 -63.64 -53.76
CA GLN A 11 -29.95 -63.86 -52.53
C GLN A 11 -28.82 -62.84 -52.36
N ILE A 12 -28.09 -62.51 -53.43
CA ILE A 12 -27.07 -61.44 -53.41
C ILE A 12 -27.72 -60.09 -53.09
N ALA A 13 -28.85 -59.76 -53.71
CA ALA A 13 -29.58 -58.53 -53.42
C ALA A 13 -30.04 -58.46 -51.95
N ASN A 14 -30.51 -59.57 -51.38
CA ASN A 14 -30.89 -59.64 -49.97
C ASN A 14 -29.69 -59.38 -49.03
N VAL A 15 -28.55 -60.02 -49.29
CA VAL A 15 -27.32 -59.77 -48.51
C VAL A 15 -26.85 -58.32 -48.63
N LEU A 16 -26.93 -57.71 -49.82
CA LEU A 16 -26.57 -56.31 -50.02
C LEU A 16 -27.51 -55.35 -49.27
N ILE A 17 -28.83 -55.61 -49.29
CA ILE A 17 -29.83 -54.84 -48.55
C ILE A 17 -29.57 -54.97 -47.04
N LEU A 18 -29.31 -56.19 -46.55
CA LEU A 18 -28.98 -56.44 -45.15
C LEU A 18 -27.70 -55.70 -44.73
N LEU A 19 -26.65 -55.74 -45.55
CA LEU A 19 -25.40 -54.99 -45.32
C LEU A 19 -25.65 -53.48 -45.27
N TYR A 20 -26.49 -52.95 -46.17
CA TYR A 20 -26.84 -51.54 -46.18
C TYR A 20 -27.58 -51.12 -44.90
N ILE A 21 -28.57 -51.92 -44.48
CA ILE A 21 -29.33 -51.70 -43.25
C ILE A 21 -28.40 -51.78 -42.03
N LEU A 22 -27.56 -52.81 -41.95
CA LEU A 22 -26.63 -53.01 -40.85
C LEU A 22 -25.60 -51.88 -40.76
N ASN A 23 -25.07 -51.41 -41.89
CA ASN A 23 -24.16 -50.27 -41.92
C ASN A 23 -24.83 -48.99 -41.39
N LYS A 24 -26.06 -48.72 -41.83
CA LYS A 24 -26.82 -47.53 -41.42
C LYS A 24 -27.25 -47.58 -39.95
N ILE A 25 -27.68 -48.74 -39.46
CA ILE A 25 -28.26 -48.90 -38.11
C ILE A 25 -27.19 -49.20 -37.05
N LEU A 26 -26.11 -49.93 -37.37
CA LEU A 26 -25.15 -50.38 -36.37
C LEU A 26 -23.80 -49.69 -36.48
N TYR A 27 -23.15 -49.76 -37.65
CA TYR A 27 -21.79 -49.23 -37.81
C TYR A 27 -21.74 -47.70 -37.68
N ARG A 28 -22.73 -47.00 -38.23
CA ARG A 28 -22.80 -45.54 -38.15
C ARG A 28 -22.91 -45.01 -36.70
N PRO A 29 -23.87 -45.45 -35.86
CA PRO A 29 -23.96 -44.95 -34.48
C PRO A 29 -22.79 -45.41 -33.60
N ILE A 30 -22.26 -46.62 -33.78
CA ILE A 30 -21.08 -47.08 -33.04
C ILE A 30 -19.89 -46.15 -33.30
N ARG A 31 -19.63 -45.81 -34.56
CA ARG A 31 -18.55 -44.89 -34.92
C ARG A 31 -18.76 -43.49 -34.33
N THR A 32 -20.00 -43.00 -34.33
CA THR A 32 -20.35 -41.73 -33.71
C THR A 32 -20.09 -41.73 -32.20
N ILE A 33 -20.46 -42.81 -31.49
CA ILE A 33 -20.23 -42.93 -30.04
C ILE A 33 -18.73 -42.95 -29.72
N ILE A 34 -17.94 -43.70 -30.50
CA ILE A 34 -16.48 -43.75 -30.33
C ILE A 34 -15.86 -42.37 -30.58
N LYS A 35 -16.29 -41.68 -31.65
CA LYS A 35 -15.81 -40.32 -31.96
C LYS A 35 -16.17 -39.34 -30.85
N LYS A 36 -17.41 -39.37 -30.36
CA LYS A 36 -17.88 -38.50 -29.27
C LYS A 36 -17.11 -38.75 -27.98
N ARG A 37 -16.82 -40.01 -27.64
CA ARG A 37 -15.96 -40.34 -26.49
C ARG A 37 -14.55 -39.78 -26.65
N LYS A 38 -13.94 -39.95 -27.82
CA LYS A 38 -12.61 -39.41 -28.10
C LYS A 38 -12.59 -37.88 -28.01
N GLU A 39 -13.53 -37.20 -28.66
CA GLU A 39 -13.67 -35.74 -28.60
C GLU A 39 -13.87 -35.23 -27.18
N THR A 40 -14.66 -35.93 -26.37
CA THR A 40 -14.88 -35.55 -24.97
C THR A 40 -13.59 -35.65 -24.15
N ILE A 41 -12.82 -36.74 -24.33
CA ILE A 41 -11.53 -36.93 -23.65
C ILE A 41 -10.52 -35.86 -24.10
N ASP A 42 -10.42 -35.60 -25.41
CA ASP A 42 -9.51 -34.59 -25.94
C ASP A 42 -9.88 -33.18 -25.43
N ASP A 43 -11.17 -32.84 -25.31
CA ASP A 43 -11.62 -31.57 -24.74
C ASP A 43 -11.27 -31.45 -23.25
N PHE A 44 -11.45 -32.52 -22.47
CA PHE A 44 -11.04 -32.54 -21.06
C PHE A 44 -9.53 -32.37 -20.90
N THR A 45 -8.72 -33.07 -21.69
CA THR A 45 -7.26 -32.93 -21.64
C THR A 45 -6.83 -31.50 -21.98
N LYS A 46 -7.39 -30.91 -23.04
CA LYS A 46 -7.09 -29.52 -23.42
C LYS A 46 -7.50 -28.51 -22.35
N ARG A 47 -8.65 -28.73 -21.69
CA ARG A 47 -9.07 -27.87 -20.57
C ARG A 47 -8.11 -27.98 -19.40
N ILE A 48 -7.63 -29.17 -19.07
CA ILE A 48 -6.66 -29.36 -17.98
C ILE A 48 -5.34 -28.65 -18.32
N GLU A 49 -4.81 -28.83 -19.53
CA GLU A 49 -3.59 -28.15 -19.98
C GLU A 49 -3.75 -26.61 -19.98
N GLY A 50 -4.93 -26.11 -20.38
CA GLY A 50 -5.24 -24.68 -20.33
C GLY A 50 -5.31 -24.13 -18.90
N LEU A 51 -5.89 -24.89 -17.96
CA LEU A 51 -6.00 -24.49 -16.56
C LEU A 51 -4.62 -24.39 -15.89
N ASP A 52 -3.68 -25.28 -16.18
CA ASP A 52 -2.33 -25.19 -15.63
C ASP A 52 -1.62 -23.90 -16.08
N GLY A 53 -1.79 -23.51 -17.36
CA GLY A 53 -1.27 -22.26 -17.89
C GLY A 53 -1.92 -21.02 -17.26
N GLU A 54 -3.25 -21.03 -17.08
CA GLU A 54 -3.97 -19.95 -16.42
C GLU A 54 -3.57 -19.81 -14.95
N VAL A 55 -3.38 -20.93 -14.23
CA VAL A 55 -2.92 -20.93 -12.84
C VAL A 55 -1.50 -20.38 -12.73
N GLN A 56 -0.59 -20.78 -13.62
CA GLN A 56 0.77 -20.22 -13.66
C GLN A 56 0.76 -18.72 -13.93
N ALA A 57 0.00 -18.26 -14.92
CA ALA A 57 -0.13 -16.84 -15.23
C ALA A 57 -0.74 -16.03 -14.07
N ALA A 58 -1.76 -16.59 -13.39
CA ALA A 58 -2.36 -15.98 -12.21
C ALA A 58 -1.38 -15.89 -11.04
N LEU A 59 -0.59 -16.94 -10.80
CA LEU A 59 0.46 -16.95 -9.78
C LEU A 59 1.55 -15.93 -10.08
N GLU A 60 2.01 -15.83 -11.32
CA GLU A 60 3.02 -14.83 -11.72
C GLU A 60 2.52 -13.41 -11.53
N LYS A 61 1.27 -13.11 -11.93
CA LYS A 61 0.63 -11.82 -11.68
C LYS A 61 0.52 -11.51 -10.20
N PHE A 62 0.03 -12.45 -9.40
CA PHE A 62 -0.09 -12.28 -7.95
C PHE A 62 1.28 -12.03 -7.29
N GLN A 63 2.30 -12.77 -7.68
CA GLN A 63 3.66 -12.53 -7.18
C GLN A 63 4.21 -11.17 -7.62
N ALA A 64 3.92 -10.73 -8.84
CA ALA A 64 4.32 -9.41 -9.32
C ALA A 64 3.66 -8.29 -8.52
N GLU A 65 2.34 -8.35 -8.34
CA GLU A 65 1.56 -7.41 -7.52
C GLU A 65 2.05 -7.39 -6.07
N LEU A 66 2.32 -8.57 -5.48
CA LEU A 66 2.85 -8.65 -4.12
C LEU A 66 4.24 -8.00 -4.00
N ARG A 67 5.11 -8.19 -4.99
CA ARG A 67 6.43 -7.53 -5.02
C ARG A 67 6.29 -6.02 -5.17
N GLU A 68 5.36 -5.55 -5.99
CA GLU A 68 5.10 -4.13 -6.20
C GLU A 68 4.52 -3.49 -4.95
N ALA A 69 3.48 -4.09 -4.34
CA ALA A 69 2.89 -3.63 -3.10
C ALA A 69 3.94 -3.54 -1.96
N ARG A 70 4.84 -4.52 -1.86
CA ARG A 70 5.96 -4.49 -0.90
C ARG A 70 6.94 -3.35 -1.20
N ARG A 71 7.24 -3.06 -2.46
CA ARG A 71 8.12 -1.92 -2.83
C ARG A 71 7.44 -0.60 -2.51
N ALA A 72 6.19 -0.42 -2.91
CA ALA A 72 5.40 0.78 -2.63
C ALA A 72 5.26 1.01 -1.12
N GLY A 73 5.00 -0.05 -0.34
CA GLY A 73 4.95 0.02 1.12
C GLY A 73 6.27 0.48 1.74
N ARG A 74 7.40 -0.08 1.30
CA ARG A 74 8.73 0.36 1.77
C ARG A 74 9.04 1.81 1.39
N GLN A 75 8.73 2.22 0.16
CA GLN A 75 8.91 3.60 -0.28
C GLN A 75 8.06 4.55 0.56
N LYS A 76 6.79 4.22 0.81
CA LYS A 76 5.90 5.05 1.64
C LYS A 76 6.43 5.20 3.07
N VAL A 77 6.92 4.11 3.68
CA VAL A 77 7.55 4.17 5.00
C VAL A 77 8.81 5.05 4.98
N GLN A 78 9.62 4.97 3.93
CA GLN A 78 10.82 5.78 3.79
C GLN A 78 10.48 7.28 3.65
N VAL A 79 9.52 7.62 2.80
CA VAL A 79 9.02 8.99 2.63
C VAL A 79 8.49 9.55 3.95
N LEU A 80 7.64 8.78 4.65
CA LEU A 80 7.09 9.20 5.95
C LEU A 80 8.19 9.41 7.00
N LYS A 81 9.24 8.58 7.01
CA LYS A 81 10.40 8.79 7.90
C LYS A 81 11.15 10.06 7.56
N GLU A 82 11.41 10.31 6.27
CA GLU A 82 12.11 11.53 5.83
C GLU A 82 11.30 12.80 6.14
N GLU A 83 9.98 12.76 5.96
CA GLU A 83 9.07 13.84 6.35
C GLU A 83 9.10 14.05 7.86
N ALA A 84 8.97 12.99 8.65
CA ALA A 84 9.03 13.06 10.10
C ALA A 84 10.36 13.65 10.60
N PHE A 85 11.50 13.25 10.03
CA PHE A 85 12.81 13.83 10.38
C PHE A 85 12.91 15.31 10.02
N LYS A 86 12.33 15.74 8.90
CA LYS A 86 12.31 17.16 8.52
C LYS A 86 11.43 17.97 9.46
N GLU A 87 10.27 17.44 9.82
CA GLU A 87 9.35 18.08 10.75
C GLU A 87 9.94 18.17 12.16
N GLU A 88 10.53 17.08 12.66
CA GLU A 88 11.26 17.05 13.94
C GLU A 88 12.37 18.10 13.97
N LYS A 89 13.18 18.19 12.91
CA LYS A 89 14.24 19.19 12.81
C LYS A 89 13.67 20.62 12.82
N THR A 90 12.59 20.85 12.09
CA THR A 90 11.94 22.17 12.03
C THR A 90 11.41 22.56 13.41
N LEU A 91 10.73 21.64 14.09
CA LEU A 91 10.20 21.85 15.44
C LEU A 91 11.32 22.12 16.46
N LEU A 92 12.43 21.39 16.39
CA LEU A 92 13.60 21.60 17.23
C LEU A 92 14.24 22.97 16.98
N ASP A 93 14.37 23.39 15.73
CA ASP A 93 14.95 24.68 15.37
C ASP A 93 14.03 25.84 15.79
N GLU A 94 12.71 25.68 15.68
CA GLU A 94 11.72 26.63 16.21
C GLU A 94 11.79 26.74 17.73
N ALA A 95 11.79 25.61 18.44
CA ALA A 95 11.90 25.58 19.89
C ALA A 95 13.19 26.24 20.39
N LYS A 96 14.32 26.01 19.70
CA LYS A 96 15.59 26.70 20.00
C LYS A 96 15.50 28.21 19.81
N LYS A 97 14.93 28.67 18.69
CA LYS A 97 14.73 30.10 18.42
C LYS A 97 13.82 30.74 19.46
N GLU A 98 12.77 30.05 19.87
CA GLU A 98 11.85 30.54 20.90
C GLU A 98 12.53 30.62 22.28
N ALA A 99 13.34 29.62 22.64
CA ALA A 99 14.15 29.65 23.85
C ALA A 99 15.17 30.81 23.82
N GLU A 100 15.85 31.04 22.70
CA GLU A 100 16.77 32.17 22.53
C GLU A 100 16.05 33.52 22.69
N ARG A 101 14.87 33.67 22.08
CA ARG A 101 14.02 34.88 22.23
C ARG A 101 13.58 35.08 23.67
N LEU A 102 13.17 34.02 24.35
CA LEU A 102 12.77 34.07 25.75
C LEU A 102 13.93 34.54 26.63
N ILE A 103 15.12 33.95 26.47
CA ILE A 103 16.33 34.34 27.20
C ILE A 103 16.69 35.80 26.92
N ALA A 104 16.61 36.24 25.66
CA ALA A 104 16.85 37.63 25.30
C ALA A 104 15.87 38.58 26.02
N SER A 105 14.56 38.26 26.01
CA SER A 105 13.53 39.06 26.68
C SER A 105 13.74 39.13 28.20
N ILE A 106 14.13 38.02 28.83
CA ILE A 106 14.40 37.96 30.27
C ILE A 106 15.62 38.83 30.60
N ARG A 107 16.69 38.77 29.80
CA ARG A 107 17.86 39.62 29.98
C ARG A 107 17.53 41.11 29.86
N GLU A 108 16.62 41.47 28.97
CA GLU A 108 16.16 42.84 28.80
C GLU A 108 15.34 43.30 30.01
N LYS A 109 14.37 42.49 30.47
CA LYS A 109 13.61 42.76 31.71
C LYS A 109 14.51 42.91 32.94
N ILE A 110 15.50 42.05 33.11
CA ILE A 110 16.47 42.16 34.22
C ILE A 110 17.24 43.48 34.16
N LYS A 111 17.67 43.92 32.97
CA LYS A 111 18.35 45.21 32.83
C LYS A 111 17.43 46.37 33.21
N GLU A 112 16.17 46.32 32.81
CA GLU A 112 15.16 47.32 33.15
C GLU A 112 14.89 47.35 34.66
N GLU A 113 14.70 46.20 35.29
CA GLU A 113 14.51 46.07 36.75
C GLU A 113 15.73 46.59 37.54
N ILE A 114 16.96 46.31 37.09
CA ILE A 114 18.17 46.85 37.71
C ILE A 114 18.20 48.38 37.58
N GLY A 115 17.77 48.93 36.44
CA GLY A 115 17.64 50.37 36.23
C GLY A 115 16.67 51.00 37.21
N GLN A 116 15.46 50.45 37.31
CA GLN A 116 14.41 50.90 38.24
C GLN A 116 14.88 50.80 39.70
N ALA A 117 15.50 49.69 40.09
CA ALA A 117 16.03 49.51 41.44
C ALA A 117 17.12 50.54 41.78
N ARG A 118 18.02 50.86 40.83
CA ARG A 118 19.04 51.91 41.01
C ARG A 118 18.42 53.29 41.18
N GLU A 119 17.35 53.60 40.45
CA GLU A 119 16.65 54.87 40.55
C GLU A 119 15.94 55.01 41.90
N GLN A 120 15.27 53.94 42.35
CA GLN A 120 14.68 53.87 43.70
C GLN A 120 15.73 54.04 44.80
N LEU A 121 16.88 53.36 44.69
CA LEU A 121 18.00 53.51 45.63
C LEU A 121 18.54 54.94 45.69
N ARG A 122 18.66 55.63 44.54
CA ARG A 122 19.07 57.04 44.51
C ARG A 122 18.07 57.95 45.23
N GLY A 123 16.77 57.72 45.03
CA GLY A 123 15.72 58.45 45.76
C GLY A 123 15.82 58.22 47.27
N GLN A 124 16.03 56.97 47.70
CA GLN A 124 16.20 56.65 49.13
C GLN A 124 17.48 57.27 49.71
N ILE A 125 18.59 57.32 48.96
CA ILE A 125 19.84 57.97 49.41
C ILE A 125 19.62 59.46 49.66
N GLN A 126 18.84 60.17 48.84
CA GLN A 126 18.51 61.58 49.07
C GLN A 126 17.72 61.77 50.37
N ILE A 127 16.73 60.91 50.63
CA ILE A 127 15.94 60.92 51.87
C ILE A 127 16.84 60.63 53.08
N PHE A 128 17.69 59.60 53.01
CA PHE A 128 18.63 59.28 54.08
C PHE A 128 19.67 60.38 54.34
N SER A 129 20.14 61.06 53.29
CA SER A 129 21.08 62.17 53.41
C SER A 129 20.43 63.38 54.12
N LEU A 130 19.16 63.68 53.81
CA LEU A 130 18.36 64.69 54.50
C LEU A 130 18.15 64.34 55.98
N GLN A 131 17.75 63.09 56.26
CA GLN A 131 17.58 62.60 57.63
C GLN A 131 18.90 62.61 58.43
N LEU A 132 20.02 62.27 57.80
CA LEU A 132 21.34 62.31 58.43
C LEU A 132 21.77 63.76 58.69
N ALA A 133 21.55 64.67 57.75
CA ALA A 133 21.81 66.10 57.92
C ALA A 133 20.98 66.68 59.09
N GLU A 134 19.68 66.36 59.18
CA GLU A 134 18.84 66.76 60.32
C GLU A 134 19.34 66.20 61.65
N LYS A 135 19.76 64.93 61.68
CA LYS A 135 20.18 64.26 62.91
C LYS A 135 21.56 64.72 63.41
N ILE A 136 22.46 65.11 62.50
CA ILE A 136 23.77 65.68 62.84
C ILE A 136 23.66 67.17 63.21
N LEU A 137 22.81 67.93 62.52
CA LEU A 137 22.64 69.37 62.77
C LEU A 137 21.75 69.69 63.98
N GLY A 138 20.96 68.72 64.48
CA GLY A 138 20.14 68.87 65.69
C GLY A 138 18.98 69.87 65.57
N ARG A 139 18.66 70.31 64.34
CA ARG A 139 17.57 71.22 64.01
C ARG A 139 17.07 70.92 62.60
N SER A 140 15.75 70.96 62.42
CA SER A 140 15.08 70.65 61.15
C SER A 140 15.60 71.56 60.03
N VAL A 141 16.11 70.96 58.96
CA VAL A 141 16.49 71.70 57.75
C VAL A 141 15.24 71.73 56.88
N LYS A 142 14.58 72.88 56.90
CA LYS A 142 13.34 73.17 56.19
C LYS A 142 13.60 73.45 54.72
#